data_AF-A0A0B7AFN7-F1
#
_entry.id   AF-A0A0B7AFN7-F1
#
_cell.length_a   1.000
_cell.length_b   1.000
_cell.length_c   1.000
_cell.angle_alpha   90.00
_cell.angle_beta   90.00
_cell.angle_gamma   90.00
#
_symmetry.space_group_name_H-M   'P 1'
#
loop_
_entity.id
_entity.type
_entity.pdbx_description
1 polymer ?
#
loop_
_entity_poly.entity_id
_entity_poly.type
_entity_poly.pdbx_seq_one_letter_code
_entity_poly.pdbx_strand_id
1 'polypeptide(L)'
;GETVIHSYTSNLFVSTVLCDAGHYYNISAHTCSKCGKGFYQTQPGQDFCFSCPGKTTTDSDSSVSSDDCKDRRCGQHMGDYFGVLESPNYPGNYPVNVDCVWKIRPEKRRRILIIIPKIELGDEEDCGDRIIMRKSKSLQSQSTFETC
;
A
#
# COMPACT_ATOMS: atom_id res chain seq x y z
N GLY A 1 32.20 -25.79 1.46
CA GLY A 1 32.35 -26.65 2.65
C GLY A 1 31.20 -27.63 2.66
N GLU A 2 31.45 -28.90 2.91
CA GLU A 2 30.41 -29.93 2.96
C GLU A 2 29.73 -29.91 4.34
N THR A 3 28.41 -30.09 4.37
CA THR A 3 27.61 -30.22 5.60
C THR A 3 27.08 -31.66 5.67
N VAL A 4 27.42 -32.37 6.73
CA VAL A 4 26.96 -33.76 6.97
C VAL A 4 25.81 -33.73 7.96
N ILE A 5 24.66 -34.30 7.59
CA ILE A 5 23.46 -34.34 8.45
C ILE A 5 23.15 -35.81 8.80
N HIS A 6 23.09 -36.11 10.10
CA HIS A 6 22.58 -37.38 10.62
C HIS A 6 21.11 -37.20 11.03
N SER A 7 20.18 -37.78 10.27
CA SER A 7 18.74 -37.74 10.54
C SER A 7 18.22 -39.11 10.98
N TYR A 8 17.35 -39.11 11.99
CA TYR A 8 16.62 -40.30 12.45
C TYR A 8 15.13 -40.26 12.05
N THR A 9 14.73 -39.31 11.21
CA THR A 9 13.36 -39.13 10.71
C THR A 9 13.29 -39.37 9.20
N SER A 10 12.13 -39.81 8.71
CA SER A 10 11.94 -40.25 7.32
C SER A 10 11.94 -39.12 6.28
N ASN A 11 11.88 -37.85 6.70
CA ASN A 11 11.78 -36.71 5.79
C ASN A 11 12.73 -35.59 6.23
N LEU A 12 13.93 -35.58 5.64
CA LEU A 12 14.89 -34.47 5.75
C LEU A 12 14.98 -33.80 4.39
N PHE A 13 14.54 -32.54 4.28
CA PHE A 13 14.67 -31.74 3.07
C PHE A 13 15.89 -30.82 3.19
N VAL A 14 16.88 -31.02 2.32
CA VAL A 14 18.05 -30.16 2.19
C VAL A 14 17.92 -29.41 0.88
N SER A 15 17.70 -28.10 0.94
CA SER A 15 17.67 -27.23 -0.24
C SER A 15 18.87 -26.30 -0.22
N THR A 16 19.65 -26.28 -1.30
CA THR A 16 20.73 -25.31 -1.53
C THR A 16 20.22 -24.03 -2.20
N VAL A 17 18.91 -23.94 -2.45
CA VAL A 17 18.28 -22.82 -3.15
C VAL A 17 18.21 -21.63 -2.20
N LEU A 18 18.94 -20.57 -2.53
CA LEU A 18 18.90 -19.29 -1.85
C LEU A 18 17.95 -18.36 -2.61
N CYS A 19 16.75 -18.12 -2.06
CA CYS A 19 15.84 -17.13 -2.62
C CYS A 19 16.28 -15.71 -2.26
N ASP A 20 16.12 -14.78 -3.20
CA ASP A 20 16.39 -13.36 -2.95
C ASP A 20 15.43 -12.78 -1.90
N ALA A 21 15.76 -11.59 -1.39
CA ALA A 21 14.86 -10.89 -0.48
C ALA A 21 13.47 -10.66 -1.12
N GLY A 22 12.43 -10.63 -0.29
CA GLY A 22 11.04 -10.56 -0.76
C GLY A 22 10.48 -11.87 -1.32
N HIS A 23 11.26 -12.96 -1.28
CA HIS A 23 10.86 -14.30 -1.71
C HIS A 23 11.12 -15.33 -0.60
N TYR A 24 10.33 -16.40 -0.60
CA TYR A 24 10.54 -17.55 0.26
C TYR A 24 10.63 -18.83 -0.56
N TYR A 25 11.32 -19.84 -0.05
CA TYR A 25 11.40 -21.12 -0.72
C TYR A 25 10.10 -21.91 -0.52
N ASN A 26 9.32 -22.09 -1.60
CA ASN A 26 8.12 -22.90 -1.55
C ASN A 26 8.47 -24.37 -1.80
N ILE A 27 8.43 -25.19 -0.74
CA ILE A 27 8.79 -26.61 -0.80
C ILE A 27 7.84 -27.43 -1.68
N SER A 28 6.55 -27.06 -1.78
CA SER A 28 5.57 -27.80 -2.57
C SER A 28 5.73 -27.53 -4.07
N ALA A 29 6.14 -26.32 -4.42
CA ALA A 29 6.39 -25.92 -5.81
C ALA A 29 7.87 -26.05 -6.22
N HIS A 30 8.76 -26.40 -5.29
CA HIS A 30 10.21 -26.46 -5.46
C HIS A 30 10.82 -25.20 -6.10
N THR A 31 10.28 -24.02 -5.80
CA THR A 31 10.68 -22.76 -6.43
C THR A 31 10.64 -21.58 -5.43
N CYS A 32 11.38 -20.52 -5.73
CA CYS A 32 11.28 -19.27 -4.99
C CYS A 32 9.98 -18.57 -5.32
N SER A 33 9.12 -18.44 -4.31
CA SER A 33 7.82 -17.79 -4.42
C SER A 33 7.87 -16.41 -3.78
N LYS A 34 7.21 -15.45 -4.40
CA LYS A 34 7.05 -14.10 -3.86
C LYS A 34 6.24 -14.11 -2.56
N CYS A 35 6.52 -13.19 -1.64
CA CYS A 35 5.76 -13.06 -0.41
C CYS A 35 4.27 -12.71 -0.60
N GLY A 36 3.93 -12.03 -1.70
CA GLY A 36 2.59 -11.51 -1.95
C GLY A 36 2.33 -10.19 -1.22
N LYS A 37 1.23 -9.52 -1.59
CA LYS A 37 0.85 -8.24 -0.97
C LYS A 37 0.49 -8.42 0.50
N GLY A 38 0.92 -7.46 1.32
CA GLY A 38 0.70 -7.50 2.78
C GLY A 38 1.75 -8.30 3.54
N PHE A 39 2.80 -8.74 2.84
CA PHE A 39 3.93 -9.44 3.43
C PHE A 39 5.25 -8.87 2.91
N TYR A 40 6.31 -9.01 3.69
CA TYR A 40 7.66 -8.62 3.32
C TYR A 40 8.70 -9.62 3.85
N GLN A 41 9.88 -9.65 3.25
CA GLN A 41 10.98 -10.51 3.67
C GLN A 41 12.31 -9.76 3.47
N THR A 42 13.09 -9.65 4.54
CA THR A 42 14.22 -8.71 4.60
C THR A 42 15.55 -9.26 4.10
N GLN A 43 15.76 -10.58 4.16
CA GLN A 43 17.07 -11.20 3.95
C GLN A 43 17.00 -12.39 2.99
N PRO A 44 17.96 -12.56 2.06
CA PRO A 44 18.02 -13.75 1.22
C PRO A 44 18.06 -15.05 2.03
N GLY A 45 17.40 -16.09 1.52
CA GLY A 45 17.39 -17.43 2.12
C GLY A 45 16.39 -17.65 3.27
N GLN A 46 15.59 -16.65 3.65
CA GLN A 46 14.48 -16.88 4.58
C GLN A 46 13.40 -17.73 3.88
N ASP A 47 12.82 -18.66 4.63
CA ASP A 47 11.78 -19.58 4.18
C ASP A 47 10.36 -19.13 4.56
N PHE A 48 10.23 -17.90 5.08
CA PHE A 48 8.96 -17.30 5.47
C PHE A 48 8.91 -15.81 5.16
N CYS A 49 7.71 -15.25 5.14
CA CYS A 49 7.46 -13.81 4.98
C CYS A 49 6.76 -13.25 6.22
N PHE A 50 7.19 -12.06 6.64
CA PHE A 50 6.56 -11.32 7.73
C PHE A 50 5.30 -10.63 7.24
N SER A 51 4.23 -10.68 8.04
CA SER A 51 3.02 -9.92 7.74
C SER A 51 3.22 -8.44 8.06
N CYS A 52 2.60 -7.57 7.26
CA CYS A 52 2.57 -6.14 7.55
C CYS A 52 1.94 -5.84 8.92
N PRO A 53 2.50 -4.90 9.70
CA PRO A 53 1.98 -4.57 11.01
C PRO A 53 0.61 -3.85 10.94
N GLY A 54 -0.29 -4.14 11.88
CA GLY A 54 -1.58 -3.46 11.96
C GLY A 54 -2.51 -3.77 10.78
N LYS A 55 -3.05 -2.73 10.13
CA LYS A 55 -3.97 -2.84 8.98
C LYS A 55 -3.38 -2.24 7.70
N THR A 56 -2.06 -2.34 7.55
CA THR A 56 -1.33 -1.85 6.37
C THR A 56 -1.07 -2.98 5.38
N THR A 57 -0.66 -2.64 4.17
CA THR A 57 -0.30 -3.62 3.14
C THR A 57 0.72 -3.02 2.18
N THR A 58 1.48 -3.88 1.50
CA THR A 58 2.50 -3.48 0.52
C THR A 58 1.89 -3.18 -0.84
N ASP A 59 2.54 -2.31 -1.62
CA ASP A 59 2.17 -2.08 -3.01
C ASP A 59 2.73 -3.16 -3.95
N SER A 60 3.89 -3.72 -3.60
CA SER A 60 4.55 -4.83 -4.31
C SER A 60 4.24 -6.19 -3.66
N ASP A 61 4.35 -7.25 -4.45
CA ASP A 61 4.26 -8.64 -4.02
C ASP A 61 5.61 -9.22 -3.55
N SER A 62 6.69 -8.46 -3.65
CA SER A 62 8.06 -8.86 -3.34
C SER A 62 8.76 -7.83 -2.44
N SER A 63 8.00 -7.24 -1.53
CA SER A 63 8.51 -6.23 -0.60
C SER A 63 9.59 -6.79 0.32
N VAL A 64 10.58 -5.94 0.61
CA VAL A 64 11.75 -6.32 1.40
C VAL A 64 11.81 -5.62 2.74
N SER A 65 10.97 -4.61 2.97
CA SER A 65 10.95 -3.84 4.23
C SER A 65 9.54 -3.71 4.77
N SER A 66 9.44 -3.60 6.09
CA SER A 66 8.20 -3.17 6.76
C SER A 66 7.80 -1.75 6.39
N ASP A 67 8.74 -0.91 5.93
CA ASP A 67 8.45 0.47 5.52
C ASP A 67 7.61 0.54 4.24
N ASP A 68 7.58 -0.56 3.46
CA ASP A 68 6.72 -0.70 2.29
C ASP A 68 5.24 -0.93 2.67
N CYS A 69 4.95 -1.20 3.95
CA CYS A 69 3.62 -1.45 4.45
C CYS A 69 2.86 -0.14 4.68
N LYS A 70 1.98 0.22 3.73
CA LYS A 70 1.26 1.49 3.74
C LYS A 70 -0.18 1.35 4.23
N ASP A 71 -0.70 2.36 4.95
CA ASP A 71 -2.14 2.45 5.25
C ASP A 71 -2.90 2.94 4.01
N ARG A 72 -3.94 2.20 3.60
CA ARG A 72 -4.76 2.55 2.42
C ARG A 72 -6.09 3.20 2.77
N ARG A 73 -6.35 3.48 4.06
CA ARG A 73 -7.64 4.01 4.49
C ARG A 73 -7.73 5.52 4.25
N CYS A 74 -8.84 5.95 3.67
CA CYS A 74 -9.14 7.35 3.39
C CYS A 74 -10.66 7.56 3.24
N GLY A 75 -11.08 8.79 2.93
CA GLY A 75 -12.49 9.08 2.60
C GLY A 75 -13.46 9.11 3.78
N GLN A 76 -12.96 9.36 5.00
CA GLN A 76 -13.83 9.49 6.17
C GLN A 76 -14.78 10.70 6.04
N HIS A 77 -15.96 10.59 6.65
CA HIS A 77 -16.97 11.66 6.61
C HIS A 77 -16.56 12.81 7.53
N MET A 78 -16.39 14.00 6.96
CA MET A 78 -16.15 15.22 7.74
C MET A 78 -17.45 16.00 7.85
N GLY A 79 -18.01 16.04 9.06
CA GLY A 79 -19.29 16.70 9.36
C GLY A 79 -19.18 17.94 10.26
N ASP A 80 -17.99 18.24 10.78
CA ASP A 80 -17.78 19.33 11.75
C ASP A 80 -17.42 20.66 11.07
N TYR A 81 -17.18 21.70 11.88
CA TYR A 81 -16.81 23.05 11.41
C TYR A 81 -15.48 23.08 10.63
N PHE A 82 -14.56 22.16 10.94
CA PHE A 82 -13.26 22.01 10.30
C PHE A 82 -12.88 20.52 10.23
N GLY A 83 -11.98 20.18 9.31
CA GLY A 83 -11.44 18.84 9.17
C GLY A 83 -10.18 18.85 8.31
N VAL A 84 -9.35 17.83 8.44
CA VAL A 84 -8.11 17.69 7.68
C VAL A 84 -8.30 16.58 6.65
N LEU A 85 -7.96 16.90 5.40
CA LEU A 85 -7.88 15.93 4.30
C LEU A 85 -6.43 15.52 4.15
N GLU A 86 -6.13 14.27 4.50
CA GLU A 86 -4.80 13.69 4.31
C GLU A 86 -4.90 12.54 3.34
N SER A 87 -3.89 12.39 2.48
CA SER A 87 -3.74 11.19 1.69
C SER A 87 -3.59 9.97 2.60
N PRO A 88 -4.03 8.79 2.15
CA PRO A 88 -3.71 7.54 2.85
C PRO A 88 -2.19 7.46 3.04
N ASN A 89 -1.75 7.00 4.22
CA ASN A 89 -0.35 6.87 4.60
C ASN A 89 0.45 8.18 4.84
N TYR A 90 -0.19 9.36 4.83
CA TYR A 90 0.49 10.61 5.19
C TYR A 90 1.15 10.51 6.59
N PRO A 91 2.39 11.01 6.80
CA PRO A 91 3.22 11.82 5.90
C PRO A 91 4.05 11.04 4.86
N GLY A 92 3.94 9.71 4.82
CA GLY A 92 4.58 8.88 3.81
C GLY A 92 3.90 8.97 2.44
N ASN A 93 4.46 8.27 1.46
CA ASN A 93 3.90 8.17 0.12
C ASN A 93 2.52 7.49 0.16
N TYR A 94 1.58 8.00 -0.63
CA TYR A 94 0.30 7.34 -0.79
C TYR A 94 0.46 5.97 -1.49
N PRO A 95 -0.43 5.01 -1.23
CA PRO A 95 -0.39 3.70 -1.89
C PRO A 95 -0.91 3.80 -3.32
N VAL A 96 -0.40 2.96 -4.22
CA VAL A 96 -0.87 2.90 -5.61
C VAL A 96 -2.30 2.39 -5.71
N ASN A 97 -3.02 2.68 -6.80
CA ASN A 97 -4.36 2.12 -7.04
C ASN A 97 -5.37 2.34 -5.90
N VAL A 98 -5.34 3.51 -5.25
CA VAL A 98 -6.31 3.89 -4.23
C VAL A 98 -7.22 4.99 -4.77
N ASP A 99 -8.54 4.80 -4.64
CA ASP A 99 -9.56 5.81 -4.95
C ASP A 99 -10.18 6.33 -3.65
N CYS A 100 -9.82 7.57 -3.29
CA CYS A 100 -10.26 8.21 -2.05
C CYS A 100 -11.37 9.22 -2.31
N VAL A 101 -12.51 9.03 -1.63
CA VAL A 101 -13.66 9.93 -1.75
C VAL A 101 -14.03 10.52 -0.40
N TRP A 102 -13.74 11.80 -0.20
CA TRP A 102 -14.20 12.55 0.95
C TRP A 102 -15.50 13.29 0.64
N LYS A 103 -16.49 13.13 1.53
CA LYS A 103 -17.80 13.79 1.40
C LYS A 103 -17.90 14.85 2.49
N ILE A 104 -17.93 16.11 2.08
CA ILE A 104 -18.07 17.26 2.96
C ILE A 104 -19.53 17.71 2.91
N ARG A 105 -20.22 17.70 4.05
CA ARG A 105 -21.62 18.13 4.16
C ARG A 105 -21.73 19.29 5.14
N PRO A 106 -21.67 20.55 4.67
CA PRO A 106 -21.81 21.71 5.54
C PRO A 106 -23.27 21.84 6.03
N GLU A 107 -23.44 22.46 7.19
CA GLU A 107 -24.77 22.90 7.64
C GLU A 107 -25.40 23.91 6.66
N LYS A 108 -26.73 24.04 6.72
CA LYS A 108 -27.49 24.97 5.87
C LYS A 108 -26.89 26.38 5.96
N ARG A 109 -26.76 27.02 4.80
CA ARG A 109 -26.24 28.40 4.62
C ARG A 109 -24.74 28.61 4.92
N ARG A 110 -23.95 27.55 5.10
CA ARG A 110 -22.48 27.65 5.17
C ARG A 110 -21.84 27.40 3.80
N ARG A 111 -20.65 27.97 3.59
CA ARG A 111 -19.79 27.72 2.41
C ARG A 111 -18.60 26.87 2.82
N ILE A 112 -18.12 26.06 1.89
CA ILE A 112 -16.90 25.26 2.08
C ILE A 112 -15.72 26.08 1.55
N LEU A 113 -14.68 26.24 2.37
CA LEU A 113 -13.36 26.73 1.95
C LEU A 113 -12.37 25.57 2.08
N ILE A 114 -11.68 25.24 1.00
CA ILE A 114 -10.63 24.21 0.99
C ILE A 114 -9.32 24.92 0.71
N ILE A 115 -8.32 24.66 1.56
CA ILE A 115 -6.95 25.14 1.40
C ILE A 115 -6.09 23.89 1.34
N ILE A 116 -5.35 23.71 0.24
CA ILE A 116 -4.40 22.63 0.10
C ILE A 116 -2.98 23.23 0.17
N PRO A 117 -2.31 23.15 1.32
CA PRO A 117 -0.99 23.77 1.49
C PRO A 117 0.13 22.99 0.79
N LYS A 118 -0.08 21.70 0.53
CA LYS A 118 0.91 20.79 -0.06
C LYS A 118 0.24 19.81 -1.01
N ILE A 119 0.74 19.72 -2.24
CA ILE A 119 0.34 18.73 -3.25
C ILE A 119 1.63 18.14 -3.83
N GLU A 120 1.75 16.82 -3.76
CA GLU A 120 2.81 16.03 -4.40
C GLU A 120 2.10 14.84 -5.05
N LEU A 121 1.99 14.85 -6.38
CA LEU A 121 1.38 13.79 -7.18
C LEU A 121 2.44 13.18 -8.10
N GLY A 122 2.18 11.97 -8.59
CA GLY A 122 3.05 11.27 -9.52
C GLY A 122 3.17 12.04 -10.84
N ASP A 123 4.40 12.25 -11.29
CA ASP A 123 4.71 12.88 -12.58
C ASP A 123 4.64 11.80 -13.67
N GLU A 124 3.46 11.66 -14.29
CA GLU A 124 3.20 10.73 -15.39
C GLU A 124 2.71 11.50 -16.62
N GLU A 125 3.21 11.14 -17.81
CA GLU A 125 2.88 11.81 -19.08
C GLU A 125 1.36 11.87 -19.36
N ASP A 126 0.62 10.87 -18.89
CA ASP A 126 -0.83 10.73 -19.09
C ASP A 126 -1.69 11.17 -17.88
N CYS A 127 -1.12 11.91 -16.92
CA CYS A 127 -1.84 12.39 -15.74
C CYS A 127 -2.46 11.21 -14.94
N GLY A 128 -1.59 10.32 -14.44
CA GLY A 128 -1.98 9.13 -13.70
C GLY A 128 -2.76 9.48 -12.43
N ASP A 129 -2.07 10.07 -11.46
CA ASP A 129 -2.63 10.50 -10.19
C ASP A 129 -3.29 11.86 -10.30
N ARG A 130 -4.47 12.03 -9.68
CA ARG A 130 -5.24 13.27 -9.78
C ARG A 130 -6.06 13.58 -8.53
N ILE A 131 -6.21 14.87 -8.25
CA ILE A 131 -7.16 15.39 -7.26
C ILE A 131 -8.28 16.09 -8.01
N ILE A 132 -9.52 15.61 -7.84
CA ILE A 132 -10.70 16.22 -8.45
C ILE A 132 -11.69 16.65 -7.37
N MET A 133 -12.08 17.92 -7.39
CA MET A 133 -13.18 18.43 -6.56
C MET A 133 -14.43 18.65 -7.43
N ARG A 134 -15.58 18.20 -6.94
CA ARG A 134 -16.86 18.32 -7.64
C ARG A 134 -17.94 18.85 -6.70
N LYS A 135 -18.94 19.55 -7.25
CA LYS A 135 -20.09 20.05 -6.48
C LYS A 135 -20.97 18.93 -5.92
N SER A 136 -21.01 17.77 -6.56
CA SER A 136 -21.81 16.62 -6.11
C SER A 136 -21.12 15.29 -6.39
N LYS A 137 -21.66 14.21 -5.81
CA LYS A 137 -21.19 12.82 -6.04
C LYS A 137 -21.47 12.31 -7.47
N SER A 138 -22.26 13.04 -8.27
CA SER A 138 -22.55 12.62 -9.65
C SER A 138 -21.27 12.66 -10.48
N LEU A 139 -21.01 11.59 -11.26
CA LEU A 139 -19.93 11.56 -12.25
C LEU A 139 -20.11 12.60 -13.36
N GLN A 140 -21.34 13.08 -13.55
CA GLN A 140 -21.69 14.14 -14.50
C GLN A 140 -21.58 15.54 -13.88
N SER A 141 -21.25 15.63 -12.58
CA SER A 141 -21.08 16.91 -11.91
C SER A 141 -19.86 17.62 -12.47
N GLN A 142 -20.02 18.91 -12.76
CA GLN A 142 -18.91 19.79 -13.12
C GLN A 142 -17.81 19.73 -12.05
N SER A 143 -16.56 19.52 -12.49
CA SER A 143 -15.36 19.69 -11.68
C SER A 143 -15.17 21.18 -11.36
N THR A 144 -14.92 21.49 -10.09
CA THR A 144 -14.59 22.85 -9.64
C THR A 144 -13.08 23.05 -9.47
N PHE A 145 -12.34 21.95 -9.37
CA PHE A 145 -10.89 21.92 -9.29
C PHE A 145 -10.40 20.56 -9.79
N GLU A 146 -9.32 20.55 -10.54
CA GLU A 146 -8.64 19.36 -11.01
C GLU A 146 -7.14 19.67 -11.12
N THR A 147 -6.31 18.77 -10.60
CA THR A 147 -4.85 18.81 -10.78
C THR A 147 -4.35 17.37 -10.85
N CYS A 148 -3.52 17.14 -11.86
CA CYS A 148 -2.25 16.45 -11.75
C CYS A 148 -1.17 17.57 -11.85
#